data_AF-A0A382GB52-F1
#
_entry.id   AF-A0A382GB52-F1
#
_cell.length_a   1.000
_cell.length_b   1.000
_cell.length_c   1.000
_cell.angle_alpha   90.00
_cell.angle_beta   90.00
_cell.angle_gamma   90.00
#
_symmetry.space_group_name_H-M   'P 1'
#
loop_
_entity.id
_entity.type
_entity.pdbx_description
1 polymer ?
#
loop_
_entity_poly.entity_id
_entity_poly.type
_entity_poly.pdbx_seq_one_letter_code
_entity_poly.pdbx_strand_id
1 'polypeptide(L)'
;GTNNVGLTDTNALDLGTVGVGQNLIVQAGGAVTQSGVLTVSGTSSFTAGANAITLTQGGNDFTGAVSLSNSGTNNVGLTDTNALDLGTVAVGQNLTITATGGALTDSGAVTVAGLATIVSTGQTVTLGDSTTANFGSLDFAGAAVTITEGSAMAVAASEATGALALVANGAITQSGAIDADSTSSFTAGANAITLTQGGNDFTGAVSLSNSGSNNVGVTDANAIDLGTVGVGQNLAVTASGAITDTGVATVAGTSTFDNSGGSNAAIDLGSASTYTGNVTFTTDAGSNVTINDSTAFVVQSGLNVNNLNLTAGGAVTDAGNIDIDGTLTVSAAGQTVTLDGGGNDVTGNVTLTGAAVTLVDTTATAIAGITATGALSVQAGGAITQSGAIDADSTS
;
A
#
# COMPACT_ATOMS: atom_id res chain seq x y z
N GLY A 1 -37.44 18.33 22.80
CA GLY A 1 -37.81 18.24 24.23
C GLY A 1 -36.97 17.18 24.93
N THR A 2 -36.91 17.13 26.26
CA THR A 2 -36.01 16.24 27.06
C THR A 2 -36.41 14.77 27.13
N ASN A 3 -37.28 14.31 26.22
CA ASN A 3 -37.83 12.96 26.25
C ASN A 3 -37.35 12.17 25.03
N ASN A 4 -37.38 10.84 25.13
CA ASN A 4 -37.27 9.98 23.97
C ASN A 4 -38.46 10.23 23.03
N VAL A 5 -38.22 10.16 21.73
CA VAL A 5 -39.24 10.25 20.68
C VAL A 5 -39.22 8.97 19.85
N GLY A 6 -40.38 8.34 19.71
CA GLY A 6 -40.60 7.19 18.85
C GLY A 6 -41.63 7.53 17.78
N LEU A 7 -41.28 7.34 16.51
CA LEU A 7 -42.15 7.50 15.35
C LEU A 7 -42.28 6.16 14.64
N THR A 8 -43.51 5.72 14.41
CA THR A 8 -43.81 4.52 13.64
C THR A 8 -44.86 4.84 12.60
N ASP A 9 -44.53 4.63 11.33
CA ASP A 9 -45.42 4.87 10.20
C ASP A 9 -45.39 3.65 9.25
N THR A 10 -46.53 3.28 8.70
CA THR A 10 -46.61 2.19 7.71
C THR A 10 -46.24 2.64 6.30
N ASN A 11 -46.15 3.95 6.08
CA ASN A 11 -45.90 4.59 4.79
C ASN A 11 -44.54 5.28 4.80
N ALA A 12 -44.30 6.11 3.78
CA ALA A 12 -43.14 7.00 3.77
C ALA A 12 -43.31 8.10 4.82
N LEU A 13 -42.21 8.54 5.42
CA LEU A 13 -42.20 9.52 6.49
C LEU A 13 -41.20 10.64 6.16
N ASP A 14 -41.70 11.86 6.07
CA ASP A 14 -40.88 13.08 6.10
C ASP A 14 -40.87 13.64 7.52
N LEU A 15 -39.68 13.74 8.12
CA LEU A 15 -39.50 14.15 9.51
C LEU A 15 -39.64 15.67 9.72
N GLY A 16 -39.48 16.49 8.69
CA GLY A 16 -39.41 17.96 8.86
C GLY A 16 -38.27 18.38 9.80
N THR A 17 -38.50 19.43 10.60
CA THR A 17 -37.55 19.85 11.65
C THR A 17 -37.85 19.12 12.96
N VAL A 18 -36.86 18.44 13.52
CA VAL A 18 -37.00 17.63 14.74
C VAL A 18 -35.94 18.01 15.76
N GLY A 19 -36.35 18.29 17.00
CA GLY A 19 -35.44 18.57 18.13
C GLY A 19 -35.71 17.65 19.31
N VAL A 20 -34.82 16.69 19.55
CA VAL A 20 -34.96 15.66 20.60
C VAL A 20 -33.77 15.74 21.55
N GLY A 21 -34.04 15.95 22.83
CA GLY A 21 -33.01 16.06 23.87
C GLY A 21 -32.54 14.72 24.42
N GLN A 22 -33.13 13.61 23.97
CA GLN A 22 -32.73 12.24 24.33
C GLN A 22 -32.75 11.39 23.03
N ASN A 23 -33.25 10.16 23.06
CA ASN A 23 -33.16 9.24 21.93
C ASN A 23 -34.28 9.46 20.90
N LEU A 24 -33.96 9.33 19.62
CA LEU A 24 -34.90 9.32 18.50
C LEU A 24 -34.96 7.93 17.86
N ILE A 25 -36.16 7.34 17.77
CA ILE A 25 -36.39 6.07 17.09
C ILE A 25 -37.43 6.31 15.98
N VAL A 26 -37.08 5.99 14.74
CA VAL A 26 -37.93 6.14 13.56
C VAL A 26 -38.02 4.80 12.85
N GLN A 27 -39.26 4.32 12.67
CA GLN A 27 -39.56 3.11 11.90
C GLN A 27 -40.63 3.44 10.86
N ALA A 28 -40.27 3.37 9.58
CA ALA A 28 -41.19 3.61 8.46
C ALA A 28 -41.32 2.35 7.58
N GLY A 29 -42.54 2.07 7.10
CA GLY A 29 -42.79 1.05 6.07
C GLY A 29 -42.45 1.52 4.65
N GLY A 30 -42.25 2.83 4.46
CA GLY A 30 -41.76 3.48 3.24
C GLY A 30 -40.40 4.15 3.43
N ALA A 31 -40.04 5.04 2.52
CA ALA A 31 -38.82 5.83 2.62
C ALA A 31 -38.84 6.77 3.83
N VAL A 32 -37.69 6.99 4.46
CA VAL A 32 -37.49 8.02 5.49
C VAL A 32 -36.75 9.19 4.85
N THR A 33 -37.35 10.37 4.89
CA THR A 33 -36.75 11.60 4.37
C THR A 33 -36.81 12.71 5.40
N GLN A 34 -36.14 13.82 5.12
CA GLN A 34 -36.25 15.03 5.93
C GLN A 34 -36.35 16.28 5.05
N SER A 35 -37.26 17.19 5.43
CA SER A 35 -37.38 18.54 4.86
C SER A 35 -36.83 19.64 5.78
N GLY A 36 -36.42 19.29 7.00
CA GLY A 36 -35.81 20.18 7.98
C GLY A 36 -34.61 19.54 8.67
N VAL A 37 -33.98 20.31 9.57
CA VAL A 37 -32.82 19.86 10.35
C VAL A 37 -33.26 18.94 11.49
N LEU A 38 -32.50 17.87 11.71
CA LEU A 38 -32.64 17.02 12.89
C LEU A 38 -31.55 17.37 13.92
N THR A 39 -31.94 17.68 15.15
CA THR A 39 -31.03 17.90 16.28
C THR A 39 -31.37 16.89 17.37
N VAL A 40 -30.45 15.95 17.64
CA VAL A 40 -30.67 14.85 18.58
C VAL A 40 -29.52 14.71 19.57
N SER A 41 -29.82 14.92 20.85
CA SER A 41 -28.81 14.84 21.93
C SER A 41 -28.50 13.41 22.39
N GLY A 42 -29.40 12.45 22.15
CA GLY A 42 -29.20 11.03 22.45
C GLY A 42 -28.90 10.21 21.20
N THR A 43 -29.08 8.89 21.30
CA THR A 43 -28.91 7.99 20.14
C THR A 43 -30.05 8.14 19.15
N SER A 44 -29.77 7.95 17.85
CA SER A 44 -30.78 7.93 16.79
C SER A 44 -30.84 6.57 16.10
N SER A 45 -32.04 6.12 15.74
CA SER A 45 -32.24 4.89 14.97
C SER A 45 -33.27 5.11 13.87
N PHE A 46 -32.91 4.82 12.62
CA PHE A 46 -33.79 4.93 11.46
C PHE A 46 -33.92 3.59 10.74
N THR A 47 -35.14 3.10 10.56
CA THR A 47 -35.42 1.85 9.84
C THR A 47 -36.48 2.09 8.76
N ALA A 48 -36.17 1.73 7.51
CA ALA A 48 -37.04 2.00 6.35
C ALA A 48 -37.44 0.73 5.55
N GLY A 49 -37.26 -0.46 6.12
CA GLY A 49 -37.51 -1.72 5.42
C GLY A 49 -36.68 -1.81 4.14
N ALA A 50 -37.33 -2.03 2.99
CA ALA A 50 -36.64 -2.10 1.70
C ALA A 50 -36.34 -0.71 1.07
N ASN A 51 -36.70 0.39 1.71
CA ASN A 51 -36.71 1.72 1.10
C ASN A 51 -35.47 2.55 1.47
N ALA A 52 -35.35 3.73 0.86
CA ALA A 52 -34.27 4.67 1.13
C ALA A 52 -34.39 5.35 2.51
N ILE A 53 -33.25 5.76 3.05
CA ILE A 53 -33.15 6.71 4.17
C ILE A 53 -32.33 7.91 3.66
N THR A 54 -32.93 9.09 3.61
CA THR A 54 -32.29 10.31 3.10
C THR A 54 -32.29 11.39 4.17
N LEU A 55 -31.20 11.49 4.93
CA LEU A 55 -31.00 12.42 6.03
C LEU A 55 -29.85 13.40 5.73
N THR A 56 -29.96 14.11 4.61
CA THR A 56 -28.83 14.83 3.98
C THR A 56 -28.90 16.35 4.13
N GLN A 57 -29.58 16.87 5.15
CA GLN A 57 -29.58 18.32 5.42
C GLN A 57 -28.28 18.66 6.15
N GLY A 58 -27.50 19.57 5.59
CA GLY A 58 -26.18 19.95 6.12
C GLY A 58 -26.17 20.67 7.47
N GLY A 59 -27.33 20.80 8.14
CA GLY A 59 -27.44 21.35 9.48
C GLY A 59 -27.81 20.32 10.55
N ASN A 60 -27.95 19.04 10.18
CA ASN A 60 -28.19 17.95 11.12
C ASN A 60 -27.11 17.92 12.20
N ASP A 61 -27.54 17.73 13.45
CA ASP A 61 -26.70 17.74 14.65
C ASP A 61 -27.06 16.53 15.51
N PHE A 62 -26.36 15.42 15.25
CA PHE A 62 -26.43 14.18 16.01
C PHE A 62 -25.23 14.09 16.95
N THR A 63 -25.49 13.99 18.26
CA THR A 63 -24.40 13.92 19.26
C THR A 63 -24.22 12.53 19.87
N GLY A 64 -25.20 11.64 19.71
CA GLY A 64 -25.10 10.23 20.04
C GLY A 64 -25.08 9.36 18.79
N ALA A 65 -24.72 8.08 18.96
CA ALA A 65 -24.60 7.13 17.87
C ALA A 65 -25.85 7.07 16.97
N VAL A 66 -25.64 7.07 15.65
CA VAL A 66 -26.71 7.03 14.64
C VAL A 66 -26.75 5.65 13.98
N SER A 67 -27.84 4.92 14.19
CA SER A 67 -28.11 3.62 13.58
C SER A 67 -29.01 3.76 12.35
N LEU A 68 -28.66 3.06 11.28
CA LEU A 68 -29.34 3.15 9.98
C LEU A 68 -29.61 1.74 9.47
N SER A 69 -30.86 1.44 9.10
CA SER A 69 -31.19 0.12 8.57
C SER A 69 -32.16 0.16 7.39
N ASN A 70 -31.70 -0.38 6.27
CA ASN A 70 -32.55 -0.81 5.18
C ASN A 70 -32.05 -2.12 4.55
N SER A 71 -32.97 -2.92 4.01
CA SER A 71 -32.68 -4.26 3.47
C SER A 71 -32.91 -4.36 1.95
N GLY A 72 -33.25 -3.25 1.29
CA GLY A 72 -33.63 -3.23 -0.12
C GLY A 72 -32.57 -2.63 -1.02
N THR A 73 -32.90 -2.52 -2.31
CA THR A 73 -31.99 -2.01 -3.34
C THR A 73 -31.96 -0.48 -3.39
N ASN A 74 -31.97 0.18 -2.24
CA ASN A 74 -32.05 1.63 -2.12
C ASN A 74 -30.91 2.19 -1.28
N ASN A 75 -30.48 3.41 -1.61
CA ASN A 75 -29.36 4.07 -0.94
C ASN A 75 -29.77 4.63 0.42
N VAL A 76 -28.79 4.78 1.29
CA VAL A 76 -28.88 5.49 2.56
C VAL A 76 -27.91 6.67 2.53
N GLY A 77 -28.38 7.85 2.93
CA GLY A 77 -27.58 9.06 3.03
C GLY A 77 -27.74 9.72 4.39
N LEU A 78 -26.63 10.13 5.00
CA LEU A 78 -26.60 10.88 6.26
C LEU A 78 -25.55 11.98 6.18
N THR A 79 -25.97 13.21 6.49
CA THR A 79 -25.08 14.34 6.73
C THR A 79 -25.16 14.74 8.20
N ASP A 80 -24.03 15.08 8.80
CA ASP A 80 -23.92 15.59 10.17
C ASP A 80 -22.89 16.74 10.26
N THR A 81 -23.19 17.73 11.11
CA THR A 81 -22.33 18.91 11.32
C THR A 81 -21.22 18.70 12.34
N ASN A 82 -21.26 17.63 13.13
CA ASN A 82 -20.38 17.44 14.27
C ASN A 82 -19.41 16.27 14.01
N ALA A 83 -18.81 15.76 15.09
CA ALA A 83 -18.28 14.40 15.09
C ALA A 83 -19.45 13.42 15.00
N LEU A 84 -19.32 12.40 14.14
CA LEU A 84 -20.36 11.41 13.92
C LEU A 84 -19.88 10.05 14.42
N ASP A 85 -20.70 9.42 15.26
CA ASP A 85 -20.56 8.03 15.66
C ASP A 85 -21.64 7.20 14.96
N LEU A 86 -21.23 6.22 14.15
CA LEU A 86 -22.13 5.25 13.56
C LEU A 86 -22.46 4.18 14.60
N GLY A 87 -23.75 4.04 14.89
CA GLY A 87 -24.27 2.90 15.63
C GLY A 87 -24.33 1.66 14.74
N THR A 88 -25.35 0.82 14.94
CA THR A 88 -25.56 -0.32 14.03
C THR A 88 -26.02 0.18 12.67
N VAL A 89 -25.25 -0.12 11.63
CA VAL A 89 -25.57 0.24 10.24
C VAL A 89 -25.70 -1.03 9.41
N ALA A 90 -26.85 -1.24 8.80
CA ALA A 90 -27.12 -2.35 7.89
C ALA A 90 -27.82 -1.82 6.64
N VAL A 91 -27.08 -1.71 5.53
CA VAL A 91 -27.54 -1.08 4.29
C VAL A 91 -27.46 -2.05 3.13
N GLY A 92 -28.61 -2.26 2.47
CA GLY A 92 -28.75 -3.23 1.38
C GLY A 92 -28.09 -2.82 0.04
N GLN A 93 -27.68 -1.55 -0.11
CA GLN A 93 -26.96 -1.03 -1.29
C GLN A 93 -25.86 -0.04 -0.87
N ASN A 94 -25.92 1.21 -1.36
CA ASN A 94 -24.91 2.21 -1.13
C ASN A 94 -25.22 3.03 0.12
N LEU A 95 -24.17 3.37 0.84
CA LEU A 95 -24.20 4.28 1.97
C LEU A 95 -23.41 5.53 1.60
N THR A 96 -23.97 6.71 1.84
CA THR A 96 -23.24 7.98 1.75
C THR A 96 -23.25 8.66 3.12
N ILE A 97 -22.08 8.82 3.71
CA ILE A 97 -21.88 9.56 4.96
C ILE A 97 -21.14 10.85 4.66
N THR A 98 -21.59 11.96 5.25
CA THR A 98 -20.89 13.24 5.21
C THR A 98 -20.79 13.80 6.63
N ALA A 99 -19.59 13.80 7.22
CA ALA A 99 -19.32 14.33 8.55
C ALA A 99 -18.40 15.55 8.43
N THR A 100 -18.87 16.73 8.85
CA THR A 100 -18.20 18.00 8.50
C THR A 100 -17.50 18.71 9.67
N GLY A 101 -17.76 18.34 10.93
CA GLY A 101 -17.25 19.09 12.10
C GLY A 101 -16.59 18.27 13.19
N GLY A 102 -16.23 17.01 12.93
CA GLY A 102 -15.45 16.20 13.87
C GLY A 102 -15.03 14.87 13.28
N ALA A 103 -14.46 14.01 14.12
CA ALA A 103 -14.09 12.66 13.74
C ALA A 103 -15.32 11.84 13.30
N LEU A 104 -15.15 10.96 12.32
CA LEU A 104 -16.08 9.90 12.00
C LEU A 104 -15.61 8.61 12.66
N THR A 105 -16.48 8.03 13.50
CA THR A 105 -16.23 6.81 14.26
C THR A 105 -17.40 5.84 14.18
N ASP A 106 -17.23 4.61 14.65
CA ASP A 106 -18.33 3.66 14.85
C ASP A 106 -18.26 2.97 16.22
N SER A 107 -19.43 2.79 16.82
CA SER A 107 -19.64 2.05 18.06
C SER A 107 -20.54 0.83 17.87
N GLY A 108 -21.17 0.70 16.70
CA GLY A 108 -21.93 -0.48 16.29
C GLY A 108 -21.37 -1.13 15.03
N ALA A 109 -21.79 -2.36 14.75
CA ALA A 109 -21.37 -3.06 13.53
C ALA A 109 -21.90 -2.33 12.29
N VAL A 110 -21.05 -2.25 11.25
CA VAL A 110 -21.40 -1.64 9.97
C VAL A 110 -21.38 -2.68 8.87
N THR A 111 -22.46 -2.78 8.10
CA THR A 111 -22.54 -3.65 6.92
C THR A 111 -23.22 -2.89 5.79
N VAL A 112 -22.51 -2.74 4.68
CA VAL A 112 -22.96 -2.09 3.45
C VAL A 112 -22.73 -3.08 2.32
N ALA A 113 -23.77 -3.40 1.55
CA ALA A 113 -23.65 -4.38 0.48
C ALA A 113 -23.05 -3.80 -0.82
N GLY A 114 -23.23 -2.50 -1.05
CA GLY A 114 -22.77 -1.78 -2.24
C GLY A 114 -21.54 -0.90 -1.96
N LEU A 115 -21.58 0.35 -2.43
CA LEU A 115 -20.54 1.35 -2.21
C LEU A 115 -20.82 2.15 -0.93
N ALA A 116 -19.89 2.16 0.01
CA ALA A 116 -19.82 3.14 1.08
C ALA A 116 -18.95 4.33 0.62
N THR A 117 -19.58 5.49 0.47
CA THR A 117 -18.92 6.77 0.23
C THR A 117 -18.85 7.56 1.53
N ILE A 118 -17.65 7.86 2.00
CA ILE A 118 -17.36 8.58 3.24
C ILE A 118 -16.73 9.93 2.89
N VAL A 119 -17.43 11.02 3.17
CA VAL A 119 -16.94 12.38 2.95
C VAL A 119 -16.69 13.04 4.30
N SER A 120 -15.46 12.96 4.79
CA SER A 120 -15.01 13.53 6.07
C SER A 120 -13.75 14.40 5.88
N THR A 121 -13.73 15.18 4.79
CA THR A 121 -12.57 16.00 4.38
C THR A 121 -12.01 16.83 5.53
N GLY A 122 -10.70 16.72 5.77
CA GLY A 122 -10.01 17.40 6.87
C GLY A 122 -10.18 16.76 8.26
N GLN A 123 -11.05 15.77 8.39
CA GLN A 123 -11.37 15.10 9.65
C GLN A 123 -10.78 13.69 9.72
N THR A 124 -10.59 13.18 10.93
CA THR A 124 -10.15 11.79 11.15
C THR A 124 -11.30 10.82 10.89
N VAL A 125 -11.02 9.72 10.20
CA VAL A 125 -11.94 8.59 10.01
C VAL A 125 -11.35 7.38 10.71
N THR A 126 -12.08 6.78 11.65
CA THR A 126 -11.68 5.56 12.34
C THR A 126 -12.87 4.62 12.39
N LEU A 127 -12.85 3.57 11.57
CA LEU A 127 -14.00 2.67 11.42
C LEU A 127 -13.60 1.20 11.55
N GLY A 128 -14.44 0.43 12.24
CA GLY A 128 -14.24 -1.01 12.44
C GLY A 128 -13.09 -1.36 13.38
N ASP A 129 -12.54 -0.39 14.11
CA ASP A 129 -11.41 -0.58 15.02
C ASP A 129 -11.77 -1.42 16.26
N SER A 130 -13.04 -1.35 16.67
CA SER A 130 -13.61 -2.01 17.84
C SER A 130 -14.88 -2.80 17.52
N THR A 131 -15.31 -2.77 16.26
CA THR A 131 -16.54 -3.40 15.76
C THR A 131 -16.24 -4.34 14.59
N THR A 132 -17.26 -5.03 14.07
CA THR A 132 -17.17 -5.68 12.77
C THR A 132 -17.68 -4.74 11.68
N ALA A 133 -16.84 -4.43 10.70
CA ALA A 133 -17.24 -3.64 9.54
C ALA A 133 -17.09 -4.42 8.21
N ASN A 134 -18.00 -4.17 7.28
CA ASN A 134 -17.93 -4.54 5.87
C ASN A 134 -18.61 -3.42 5.08
N PHE A 135 -17.85 -2.71 4.26
CA PHE A 135 -18.31 -1.57 3.47
C PHE A 135 -18.63 -1.93 2.01
N GLY A 136 -18.49 -3.20 1.63
CA GLY A 136 -18.60 -3.65 0.25
C GLY A 136 -17.45 -3.09 -0.59
N SER A 137 -17.70 -2.01 -1.32
CA SER A 137 -16.64 -1.15 -1.87
C SER A 137 -16.57 0.17 -1.11
N LEU A 138 -15.38 0.74 -1.00
CA LEU A 138 -15.08 1.85 -0.12
C LEU A 138 -14.49 3.04 -0.88
N ASP A 139 -15.15 4.19 -0.81
CA ASP A 139 -14.68 5.50 -1.28
C ASP A 139 -14.60 6.40 -0.04
N PHE A 140 -13.43 6.96 0.26
CA PHE A 140 -13.27 7.84 1.41
C PHE A 140 -12.51 9.12 1.04
N ALA A 141 -12.84 10.21 1.73
CA ALA A 141 -12.06 11.43 1.79
C ALA A 141 -11.88 11.84 3.27
N GLY A 142 -10.64 11.92 3.75
CA GLY A 142 -10.33 12.23 5.14
C GLY A 142 -8.93 12.79 5.36
N ALA A 143 -8.63 13.19 6.60
CA ALA A 143 -7.28 13.48 7.05
C ALA A 143 -6.55 12.18 7.38
N ALA A 144 -6.49 11.78 8.65
CA ALA A 144 -6.06 10.43 9.00
C ALA A 144 -7.22 9.45 8.81
N VAL A 145 -6.98 8.35 8.09
CA VAL A 145 -7.99 7.33 7.80
C VAL A 145 -7.49 5.98 8.31
N THR A 146 -8.24 5.38 9.23
CA THR A 146 -8.01 4.02 9.72
C THR A 146 -9.29 3.22 9.57
N ILE A 147 -9.28 2.20 8.72
CA ILE A 147 -10.47 1.39 8.44
C ILE A 147 -10.09 -0.09 8.55
N THR A 148 -10.81 -0.81 9.40
CA THR A 148 -10.65 -2.25 9.60
C THR A 148 -11.91 -2.98 9.16
N GLU A 149 -11.78 -3.93 8.24
CA GLU A 149 -12.88 -4.77 7.78
C GLU A 149 -12.72 -6.23 8.22
N GLY A 150 -13.83 -6.83 8.62
CA GLY A 150 -13.95 -8.28 8.84
C GLY A 150 -14.07 -9.10 7.55
N SER A 151 -14.02 -8.43 6.39
CA SER A 151 -14.23 -8.97 5.04
C SER A 151 -13.04 -8.65 4.11
N ALA A 152 -13.19 -8.99 2.83
CA ALA A 152 -12.37 -8.39 1.78
C ALA A 152 -12.75 -6.92 1.59
N MET A 153 -11.76 -6.12 1.24
CA MET A 153 -11.86 -4.66 1.08
C MET A 153 -11.63 -4.29 -0.38
N ALA A 154 -12.61 -3.64 -1.01
CA ALA A 154 -12.50 -3.13 -2.37
C ALA A 154 -12.47 -1.59 -2.35
N VAL A 155 -11.30 -1.00 -2.58
CA VAL A 155 -11.10 0.46 -2.51
C VAL A 155 -11.44 1.09 -3.86
N ALA A 156 -12.40 2.00 -3.88
CA ALA A 156 -12.71 2.87 -5.00
C ALA A 156 -11.77 4.10 -4.98
N ALA A 157 -12.05 5.12 -5.79
CA ALA A 157 -11.26 6.35 -5.76
C ALA A 157 -11.33 6.96 -4.35
N SER A 158 -10.19 7.17 -3.69
CA SER A 158 -10.15 7.58 -2.29
C SER A 158 -8.97 8.51 -2.01
N GLU A 159 -9.11 9.38 -1.01
CA GLU A 159 -8.16 10.42 -0.62
C GLU A 159 -7.93 10.42 0.89
N ALA A 160 -6.66 10.35 1.31
CA ALA A 160 -6.23 10.55 2.70
C ALA A 160 -5.09 11.58 2.76
N THR A 161 -5.39 12.76 3.29
CA THR A 161 -4.39 13.85 3.43
C THR A 161 -3.43 13.65 4.62
N GLY A 162 -3.71 12.65 5.47
CA GLY A 162 -2.88 12.22 6.59
C GLY A 162 -2.55 10.73 6.50
N ALA A 163 -2.18 10.11 7.63
CA ALA A 163 -1.83 8.70 7.63
C ALA A 163 -3.01 7.82 7.22
N LEU A 164 -2.76 6.86 6.32
CA LEU A 164 -3.72 5.87 5.84
C LEU A 164 -3.39 4.48 6.40
N ALA A 165 -4.36 3.83 7.03
CA ALA A 165 -4.23 2.47 7.53
C ALA A 165 -5.46 1.64 7.17
N LEU A 166 -5.29 0.68 6.27
CA LEU A 166 -6.34 -0.23 5.83
C LEU A 166 -6.02 -1.66 6.27
N VAL A 167 -6.92 -2.25 7.05
CA VAL A 167 -6.80 -3.62 7.56
C VAL A 167 -8.00 -4.41 7.09
N ALA A 168 -7.77 -5.53 6.41
CA ALA A 168 -8.83 -6.41 5.93
C ALA A 168 -8.59 -7.85 6.40
N ASN A 169 -9.65 -8.52 6.87
CA ASN A 169 -9.67 -9.97 7.05
C ASN A 169 -10.05 -10.70 5.74
N GLY A 170 -9.50 -10.21 4.63
CA GLY A 170 -9.77 -10.64 3.27
C GLY A 170 -8.78 -9.96 2.32
N ALA A 171 -8.96 -10.15 1.02
CA ALA A 171 -8.10 -9.47 0.05
C ALA A 171 -8.34 -7.95 0.07
N ILE A 172 -7.29 -7.17 -0.10
CA ILE A 172 -7.39 -5.74 -0.41
C ILE A 172 -7.27 -5.61 -1.93
N THR A 173 -8.29 -5.05 -2.56
CA THR A 173 -8.34 -4.80 -4.01
C THR A 173 -8.73 -3.36 -4.25
N GLN A 174 -8.52 -2.87 -5.47
CA GLN A 174 -8.95 -1.53 -5.82
C GLN A 174 -9.54 -1.43 -7.22
N SER A 175 -10.47 -0.50 -7.40
CA SER A 175 -11.11 -0.15 -8.67
C SER A 175 -10.88 1.31 -9.08
N GLY A 176 -10.41 2.14 -8.16
CA GLY A 176 -10.00 3.53 -8.40
C GLY A 176 -8.59 3.78 -7.85
N ALA A 177 -8.03 4.94 -8.19
CA ALA A 177 -6.77 5.37 -7.63
C ALA A 177 -6.91 5.75 -6.15
N ILE A 178 -5.88 5.44 -5.36
CA ILE A 178 -5.75 5.93 -3.99
C ILE A 178 -4.77 7.11 -4.01
N ASP A 179 -5.20 8.23 -3.44
CA ASP A 179 -4.39 9.42 -3.18
C ASP A 179 -4.08 9.47 -1.67
N ALA A 180 -2.80 9.39 -1.31
CA ALA A 180 -2.36 9.39 0.09
C ALA A 180 -1.13 10.29 0.29
N ASP A 181 -1.35 11.39 1.01
CA ASP A 181 -0.35 12.45 1.23
C ASP A 181 0.68 12.12 2.34
N SER A 182 0.53 10.97 3.00
CA SER A 182 1.36 10.58 4.14
C SER A 182 1.65 9.08 4.14
N THR A 183 2.14 8.56 5.27
CA THR A 183 2.43 7.13 5.42
C THR A 183 1.16 6.30 5.21
N SER A 184 1.28 5.25 4.40
CA SER A 184 0.19 4.32 4.11
C SER A 184 0.52 2.92 4.60
N SER A 185 -0.47 2.19 5.11
CA SER A 185 -0.31 0.78 5.50
C SER A 185 -1.50 -0.07 5.07
N PHE A 186 -1.20 -1.23 4.50
CA PHE A 186 -2.19 -2.18 4.00
C PHE A 186 -1.91 -3.57 4.57
N THR A 187 -2.85 -4.13 5.33
CA THR A 187 -2.72 -5.45 5.97
C THR A 187 -3.89 -6.35 5.56
N ALA A 188 -3.59 -7.48 4.90
CA ALA A 188 -4.62 -8.39 4.36
C ALA A 188 -4.58 -9.80 4.99
N GLY A 189 -3.91 -9.97 6.13
CA GLY A 189 -3.75 -11.28 6.76
C GLY A 189 -3.03 -12.26 5.83
N ALA A 190 -3.68 -13.37 5.46
CA ALA A 190 -3.14 -14.33 4.50
C ALA A 190 -3.48 -14.01 3.02
N ASN A 191 -4.29 -12.99 2.77
CA ASN A 191 -4.90 -12.72 1.46
C ASN A 191 -4.12 -11.70 0.62
N ALA A 192 -4.39 -11.67 -0.69
CA ALA A 192 -3.70 -10.77 -1.61
C ALA A 192 -3.93 -9.28 -1.28
N ILE A 193 -2.94 -8.46 -1.66
CA ILE A 193 -3.06 -7.00 -1.74
C ILE A 193 -2.83 -6.63 -3.21
N THR A 194 -3.83 -6.05 -3.87
CA THR A 194 -3.77 -5.67 -5.28
C THR A 194 -4.07 -4.19 -5.41
N LEU A 195 -3.02 -3.36 -5.38
CA LEU A 195 -3.07 -1.90 -5.48
C LEU A 195 -2.44 -1.41 -6.79
N THR A 196 -2.90 -1.94 -7.93
CA THR A 196 -2.21 -1.84 -9.23
C THR A 196 -2.83 -0.82 -10.20
N GLN A 197 -3.49 0.23 -9.70
CA GLN A 197 -4.04 1.28 -10.55
C GLN A 197 -2.93 2.30 -10.81
N GLY A 198 -2.63 2.56 -12.08
CA GLY A 198 -1.52 3.44 -12.46
C GLY A 198 -1.70 4.92 -12.11
N GLY A 199 -2.82 5.30 -11.49
CA GLY A 199 -3.08 6.64 -11.01
C GLY A 199 -3.00 6.78 -9.49
N ASN A 200 -2.62 5.73 -8.75
CA ASN A 200 -2.34 5.87 -7.32
C ASN A 200 -1.24 6.92 -7.12
N ASP A 201 -1.37 7.74 -6.07
CA ASP A 201 -0.39 8.76 -5.69
C ASP A 201 -0.05 8.58 -4.21
N PHE A 202 1.02 7.85 -3.92
CA PHE A 202 1.53 7.63 -2.57
C PHE A 202 2.76 8.50 -2.34
N THR A 203 2.58 9.61 -1.62
CA THR A 203 3.71 10.55 -1.38
C THR A 203 4.53 10.21 -0.14
N GLY A 204 3.99 9.40 0.77
CA GLY A 204 4.69 8.87 1.95
C GLY A 204 4.99 7.38 1.85
N ALA A 205 5.77 6.87 2.80
CA ALA A 205 6.17 5.46 2.84
C ALA A 205 4.98 4.50 2.85
N VAL A 206 5.00 3.49 1.98
CA VAL A 206 3.95 2.48 1.78
C VAL A 206 4.36 1.17 2.45
N SER A 207 3.65 0.79 3.51
CA SER A 207 3.84 -0.48 4.21
C SER A 207 2.82 -1.53 3.75
N LEU A 208 3.29 -2.75 3.51
CA LEU A 208 2.49 -3.83 2.93
C LEU A 208 2.65 -5.10 3.78
N SER A 209 1.56 -5.70 4.22
CA SER A 209 1.59 -6.92 5.04
C SER A 209 0.63 -7.99 4.53
N ASN A 210 1.22 -9.07 4.02
CA ASN A 210 0.57 -10.34 3.73
C ASN A 210 1.44 -11.48 4.30
N SER A 211 0.86 -12.30 5.17
CA SER A 211 1.52 -13.46 5.80
C SER A 211 1.26 -14.79 5.09
N GLY A 212 0.47 -14.77 4.01
CA GLY A 212 -0.06 -15.98 3.39
C GLY A 212 0.59 -16.32 2.07
N SER A 213 -0.01 -17.28 1.36
CA SER A 213 0.47 -17.75 0.07
C SER A 213 -0.10 -16.94 -1.13
N ASN A 214 -0.31 -15.64 -0.94
CA ASN A 214 -0.90 -14.76 -1.95
C ASN A 214 0.04 -13.59 -2.30
N ASN A 215 -0.10 -13.09 -3.52
CA ASN A 215 0.76 -12.03 -4.03
C ASN A 215 0.36 -10.66 -3.50
N VAL A 216 1.35 -9.77 -3.46
CA VAL A 216 1.19 -8.34 -3.18
C VAL A 216 1.67 -7.57 -4.40
N GLY A 217 0.82 -6.68 -4.91
CA GLY A 217 1.12 -5.79 -6.02
C GLY A 217 0.78 -4.35 -5.64
N VAL A 218 1.69 -3.43 -5.92
CA VAL A 218 1.46 -1.99 -5.79
C VAL A 218 2.00 -1.26 -7.01
N THR A 219 1.22 -0.31 -7.51
CA THR A 219 1.63 0.61 -8.57
C THR A 219 1.48 2.03 -8.05
N ASP A 220 2.45 2.88 -8.37
CA ASP A 220 2.42 4.31 -8.08
C ASP A 220 2.63 5.13 -9.37
N ALA A 221 1.90 6.24 -9.49
CA ALA A 221 1.99 7.14 -10.63
C ALA A 221 3.30 7.95 -10.64
N ASN A 222 3.98 8.01 -9.51
CA ASN A 222 5.19 8.79 -9.30
C ASN A 222 6.30 7.89 -8.74
N ALA A 223 7.07 8.39 -7.77
CA ALA A 223 8.06 7.61 -7.06
C ALA A 223 7.41 6.97 -5.83
N ILE A 224 7.78 5.73 -5.52
CA ILE A 224 7.29 5.03 -4.34
C ILE A 224 8.42 4.84 -3.33
N ASP A 225 8.14 5.17 -2.07
CA ASP A 225 8.95 4.78 -0.93
C ASP A 225 8.30 3.59 -0.21
N LEU A 226 9.02 2.49 -0.07
CA LEU A 226 8.57 1.32 0.66
C LEU A 226 8.87 1.50 2.15
N GLY A 227 7.80 1.42 2.94
CA GLY A 227 7.88 1.30 4.39
C GLY A 227 8.21 -0.13 4.81
N THR A 228 7.58 -0.61 5.89
CA THR A 228 7.76 -2.01 6.30
C THR A 228 6.99 -2.93 5.36
N VAL A 229 7.67 -3.89 4.75
CA VAL A 229 7.07 -4.84 3.82
C VAL A 229 7.25 -6.26 4.33
N GLY A 230 6.15 -6.95 4.63
CA GLY A 230 6.15 -8.37 5.00
C GLY A 230 5.25 -9.15 4.04
N VAL A 231 5.83 -9.95 3.15
CA VAL A 231 5.08 -10.64 2.09
C VAL A 231 5.43 -12.13 2.07
N GLY A 232 4.43 -12.97 2.26
CA GLY A 232 4.56 -14.43 2.31
C GLY A 232 4.77 -15.10 0.95
N GLN A 233 4.57 -14.39 -0.16
CA GLN A 233 4.89 -14.86 -1.53
C GLN A 233 5.53 -13.76 -2.36
N ASN A 234 4.96 -13.45 -3.53
CA ASN A 234 5.56 -12.59 -4.51
C ASN A 234 5.16 -11.14 -4.24
N LEU A 235 6.14 -10.25 -4.37
CA LEU A 235 5.97 -8.80 -4.34
C LEU A 235 6.18 -8.26 -5.76
N ALA A 236 5.26 -7.44 -6.25
CA ALA A 236 5.43 -6.66 -7.46
C ALA A 236 5.24 -5.17 -7.13
N VAL A 237 6.25 -4.36 -7.42
CA VAL A 237 6.25 -2.91 -7.23
C VAL A 237 6.51 -2.25 -8.57
N THR A 238 5.60 -1.37 -8.99
CA THR A 238 5.74 -0.58 -10.21
C THR A 238 5.64 0.90 -9.88
N ALA A 239 6.53 1.71 -10.41
CA ALA A 239 6.53 3.16 -10.23
C ALA A 239 6.85 3.84 -11.57
N SER A 240 6.31 5.04 -11.81
CA SER A 240 6.75 5.88 -12.94
C SER A 240 7.84 6.88 -12.51
N GLY A 241 8.54 6.57 -11.42
CA GLY A 241 9.59 7.35 -10.80
C GLY A 241 10.54 6.42 -10.03
N ALA A 242 11.25 6.96 -9.04
CA ALA A 242 12.17 6.14 -8.24
C ALA A 242 11.41 5.11 -7.39
N ILE A 243 12.05 3.96 -7.15
CA ILE A 243 11.61 3.01 -6.13
C ILE A 243 12.63 3.07 -5.01
N THR A 244 12.22 3.47 -3.82
CA THR A 244 13.10 3.60 -2.65
C THR A 244 12.57 2.78 -1.48
N ASP A 245 13.41 2.52 -0.48
CA ASP A 245 12.94 1.99 0.81
C ASP A 245 13.47 2.78 2.01
N THR A 246 12.56 3.12 2.93
CA THR A 246 12.87 3.64 4.26
C THR A 246 12.58 2.63 5.36
N GLY A 247 11.76 1.61 5.06
CA GLY A 247 11.54 0.45 5.91
C GLY A 247 12.26 -0.81 5.41
N VAL A 248 12.20 -1.86 6.22
CA VAL A 248 12.79 -3.16 5.89
C VAL A 248 11.73 -4.04 5.20
N ALA A 249 12.16 -4.75 4.15
CA ALA A 249 11.35 -5.75 3.47
C ALA A 249 11.73 -7.18 3.91
N THR A 250 10.74 -8.05 4.03
CA THR A 250 10.89 -9.51 4.15
C THR A 250 9.93 -10.14 3.16
N VAL A 251 10.46 -10.73 2.09
CA VAL A 251 9.67 -11.32 1.00
C VAL A 251 10.09 -12.77 0.80
N ALA A 252 9.15 -13.68 0.97
CA ALA A 252 9.43 -15.11 0.89
C ALA A 252 9.47 -15.65 -0.56
N GLY A 253 8.68 -15.04 -1.46
CA GLY A 253 8.65 -15.38 -2.88
C GLY A 253 9.52 -14.46 -3.73
N THR A 254 9.17 -14.32 -5.01
CA THR A 254 9.91 -13.47 -5.94
C THR A 254 9.57 -11.99 -5.75
N SER A 255 10.54 -11.10 -5.93
CA SER A 255 10.31 -9.66 -5.93
C SER A 255 10.59 -9.08 -7.32
N THR A 256 9.67 -8.27 -7.83
CA THR A 256 9.85 -7.51 -9.07
C THR A 256 9.73 -6.03 -8.77
N PHE A 257 10.73 -5.26 -9.18
CA PHE A 257 10.74 -3.81 -9.07
C PHE A 257 10.85 -3.21 -10.48
N ASP A 258 9.83 -2.46 -10.88
CA ASP A 258 9.71 -1.90 -12.23
C ASP A 258 9.58 -0.37 -12.17
N ASN A 259 10.64 0.34 -12.56
CA ASN A 259 10.63 1.79 -12.72
C ASN A 259 10.74 2.23 -14.20
N SER A 260 10.44 1.33 -15.15
CA SER A 260 10.60 1.60 -16.59
C SER A 260 9.70 2.71 -17.14
N GLY A 261 8.67 3.12 -16.40
CA GLY A 261 7.85 4.30 -16.71
C GLY A 261 8.52 5.63 -16.39
N GLY A 262 9.67 5.62 -15.71
CA GLY A 262 10.41 6.81 -15.28
C GLY A 262 11.33 7.43 -16.34
N SER A 263 12.17 8.36 -15.88
CA SER A 263 13.29 8.89 -16.66
C SER A 263 14.53 9.06 -15.79
N ASN A 264 15.52 8.19 -15.98
CA ASN A 264 16.74 8.13 -15.19
C ASN A 264 16.44 8.04 -13.67
N ALA A 265 15.35 7.37 -13.32
CA ALA A 265 14.96 7.14 -11.94
C ALA A 265 15.82 6.00 -11.35
N ALA A 266 16.10 6.06 -10.04
CA ALA A 266 16.84 4.97 -9.39
C ALA A 266 15.88 3.96 -8.76
N ILE A 267 16.35 2.72 -8.64
CA ILE A 267 15.83 1.75 -7.68
C ILE A 267 16.85 1.72 -6.53
N ASP A 268 16.51 2.25 -5.36
CA ASP A 268 17.37 2.34 -4.18
C ASP A 268 16.76 1.57 -3.00
N LEU A 269 17.08 0.29 -2.91
CA LEU A 269 16.64 -0.63 -1.85
C LEU A 269 17.76 -0.86 -0.82
N GLY A 270 18.24 0.25 -0.25
CA GLY A 270 19.42 0.29 0.63
C GLY A 270 19.19 -0.23 2.04
N SER A 271 17.92 -0.36 2.46
CA SER A 271 17.56 -0.94 3.76
C SER A 271 17.93 -2.43 3.81
N ALA A 272 18.38 -2.90 4.98
CA ALA A 272 18.85 -4.28 5.16
C ALA A 272 17.66 -5.27 5.15
N SER A 273 17.22 -5.62 3.95
CA SER A 273 16.03 -6.41 3.67
C SER A 273 16.35 -7.89 3.48
N THR A 274 15.33 -8.75 3.46
CA THR A 274 15.46 -10.20 3.27
C THR A 274 14.60 -10.60 2.08
N TYR A 275 15.24 -10.94 0.96
CA TYR A 275 14.55 -11.47 -0.22
C TYR A 275 14.98 -12.92 -0.44
N THR A 276 14.09 -13.89 -0.16
CA THR A 276 14.49 -15.30 -0.27
C THR A 276 14.24 -15.91 -1.64
N GLY A 277 13.40 -15.29 -2.47
CA GLY A 277 13.21 -15.65 -3.87
C GLY A 277 13.97 -14.72 -4.81
N ASN A 278 13.86 -14.98 -6.11
CA ASN A 278 14.52 -14.15 -7.12
C ASN A 278 14.06 -12.69 -7.04
N VAL A 279 15.01 -11.77 -7.17
CA VAL A 279 14.76 -10.34 -7.31
C VAL A 279 15.06 -9.91 -8.74
N THR A 280 14.09 -9.30 -9.41
CA THR A 280 14.22 -8.82 -10.79
C THR A 280 13.97 -7.32 -10.84
N PHE A 281 14.78 -6.62 -11.63
CA PHE A 281 14.65 -5.20 -11.90
C PHE A 281 14.25 -4.99 -13.35
N THR A 282 13.25 -4.14 -13.59
CA THR A 282 12.92 -3.62 -14.92
C THR A 282 13.10 -2.12 -14.88
N THR A 283 14.10 -1.63 -15.60
CA THR A 283 14.64 -0.29 -15.42
C THR A 283 14.38 0.62 -16.59
N ASP A 284 14.32 1.93 -16.33
CA ASP A 284 14.41 2.94 -17.37
C ASP A 284 15.87 3.13 -17.82
N ALA A 285 16.08 3.80 -18.96
CA ALA A 285 17.42 4.06 -19.46
C ALA A 285 18.20 4.97 -18.49
N GLY A 286 19.40 4.53 -18.08
CA GLY A 286 20.25 5.28 -17.15
C GLY A 286 19.95 5.04 -15.67
N SER A 287 18.99 4.18 -15.33
CA SER A 287 18.69 3.78 -13.94
C SER A 287 19.91 3.29 -13.18
N ASN A 288 20.05 3.73 -11.93
CA ASN A 288 20.93 3.09 -10.96
C ASN A 288 20.13 2.08 -10.12
N VAL A 289 20.75 0.97 -9.74
CA VAL A 289 20.18 0.00 -8.81
C VAL A 289 21.08 -0.13 -7.59
N THR A 290 20.54 0.14 -6.41
CA THR A 290 21.12 -0.22 -5.12
C THR A 290 20.24 -1.28 -4.47
N ILE A 291 20.85 -2.33 -3.91
CA ILE A 291 20.13 -3.33 -3.13
C ILE A 291 20.99 -3.87 -1.98
N ASN A 292 20.37 -4.01 -0.81
CA ASN A 292 20.96 -4.60 0.39
C ASN A 292 20.12 -5.80 0.84
N ASP A 293 20.55 -6.99 0.44
CA ASP A 293 19.91 -8.24 0.80
C ASP A 293 20.72 -8.94 1.90
N SER A 294 20.06 -9.28 3.01
CA SER A 294 20.64 -10.06 4.10
C SER A 294 20.90 -11.52 3.74
N THR A 295 20.44 -11.99 2.57
CA THR A 295 20.59 -13.36 2.11
C THR A 295 21.56 -13.49 0.92
N ALA A 296 21.59 -14.65 0.27
CA ALA A 296 22.33 -14.84 -0.97
C ALA A 296 21.56 -14.18 -2.12
N PHE A 297 22.28 -13.55 -3.05
CA PHE A 297 21.67 -12.81 -4.14
C PHE A 297 22.05 -13.39 -5.49
N VAL A 298 21.05 -13.58 -6.35
CA VAL A 298 21.27 -14.00 -7.74
C VAL A 298 20.89 -12.84 -8.66
N VAL A 299 21.88 -12.25 -9.33
CA VAL A 299 21.66 -11.24 -10.37
C VAL A 299 21.02 -11.94 -11.57
N GLN A 300 19.78 -11.55 -11.87
CA GLN A 300 19.00 -12.20 -12.91
C GLN A 300 19.46 -11.77 -14.31
N SER A 301 19.22 -12.63 -15.29
CA SER A 301 19.57 -12.37 -16.69
C SER A 301 18.86 -11.13 -17.24
N GLY A 302 19.55 -10.34 -18.05
CA GLY A 302 18.95 -9.20 -18.75
C GLY A 302 18.91 -7.91 -17.93
N LEU A 303 19.62 -7.87 -16.79
CA LEU A 303 19.86 -6.63 -16.07
C LEU A 303 20.68 -5.67 -16.94
N ASN A 304 20.12 -4.51 -17.25
CA ASN A 304 20.80 -3.39 -17.90
C ASN A 304 20.60 -2.14 -17.03
N VAL A 305 21.69 -1.62 -16.48
CA VAL A 305 21.66 -0.47 -15.55
C VAL A 305 22.90 0.40 -15.74
N ASN A 306 22.82 1.65 -15.31
CA ASN A 306 23.99 2.52 -15.24
C ASN A 306 24.92 2.09 -14.10
N ASN A 307 24.46 2.12 -12.84
CA ASN A 307 25.25 1.61 -11.72
C ASN A 307 24.52 0.45 -11.03
N LEU A 308 25.26 -0.56 -10.58
CA LEU A 308 24.78 -1.57 -9.65
C LEU A 308 25.58 -1.49 -8.35
N ASN A 309 24.92 -1.25 -7.22
CA ASN A 309 25.48 -1.31 -5.87
C ASN A 309 24.76 -2.39 -5.05
N LEU A 310 25.34 -3.58 -5.00
CA LEU A 310 24.77 -4.76 -4.36
C LEU A 310 25.54 -5.11 -3.08
N THR A 311 24.83 -5.14 -1.95
CA THR A 311 25.31 -5.75 -0.71
C THR A 311 24.51 -7.01 -0.44
N ALA A 312 25.19 -8.13 -0.19
CA ALA A 312 24.58 -9.41 0.12
C ALA A 312 25.16 -9.99 1.43
N GLY A 313 24.30 -10.55 2.29
CA GLY A 313 24.72 -11.33 3.45
C GLY A 313 25.16 -12.75 3.11
N GLY A 314 24.82 -13.23 1.91
CA GLY A 314 25.18 -14.53 1.35
C GLY A 314 26.06 -14.44 0.11
N ALA A 315 26.17 -15.56 -0.61
CA ALA A 315 26.89 -15.59 -1.89
C ALA A 315 26.17 -14.73 -2.94
N VAL A 316 26.94 -14.14 -3.85
CA VAL A 316 26.42 -13.44 -5.03
C VAL A 316 26.77 -14.24 -6.27
N THR A 317 25.76 -14.58 -7.08
CA THR A 317 25.95 -15.22 -8.38
C THR A 317 25.19 -14.47 -9.48
N ASP A 318 25.55 -14.68 -10.75
CA ASP A 318 24.72 -14.29 -11.89
C ASP A 318 24.02 -15.52 -12.52
N ALA A 319 22.76 -15.35 -12.94
CA ALA A 319 22.01 -16.39 -13.66
C ALA A 319 22.07 -16.22 -15.19
N GLY A 320 22.75 -15.18 -15.66
CA GLY A 320 22.93 -14.85 -17.06
C GLY A 320 23.71 -13.54 -17.19
N ASN A 321 23.69 -12.97 -18.40
CA ASN A 321 24.46 -11.77 -18.69
C ASN A 321 23.97 -10.57 -17.87
N ILE A 322 24.92 -9.85 -17.28
CA ILE A 322 24.74 -8.52 -16.68
C ILE A 322 25.32 -7.45 -17.60
N ASP A 323 24.65 -6.31 -17.69
CA ASP A 323 25.06 -5.16 -18.51
C ASP A 323 25.09 -3.90 -17.64
N ILE A 324 26.29 -3.38 -17.40
CA ILE A 324 26.57 -2.27 -16.50
C ILE A 324 27.38 -1.19 -17.24
N ASP A 325 26.73 -0.08 -17.59
CA ASP A 325 27.35 1.04 -18.31
C ASP A 325 28.31 1.88 -17.45
N GLY A 326 28.03 1.92 -16.15
CA GLY A 326 28.76 2.68 -15.15
C GLY A 326 29.46 1.76 -14.16
N THR A 327 29.23 1.97 -12.87
CA THR A 327 29.97 1.31 -11.80
C THR A 327 29.28 0.03 -11.36
N LEU A 328 30.05 -1.06 -11.28
CA LEU A 328 29.67 -2.29 -10.61
C LEU A 328 30.32 -2.32 -9.21
N THR A 329 29.50 -2.31 -8.17
CA THR A 329 29.93 -2.52 -6.78
C THR A 329 29.19 -3.71 -6.18
N VAL A 330 29.93 -4.73 -5.74
CA VAL A 330 29.37 -5.91 -5.07
C VAL A 330 30.11 -6.16 -3.77
N SER A 331 29.37 -6.28 -2.67
CA SER A 331 29.90 -6.63 -1.35
C SER A 331 29.20 -7.87 -0.79
N ALA A 332 29.92 -8.98 -0.71
CA ALA A 332 29.50 -10.23 -0.10
C ALA A 332 30.58 -10.71 0.88
N ALA A 333 30.85 -9.90 1.90
CA ALA A 333 32.01 -10.09 2.79
C ALA A 333 32.02 -11.48 3.45
N GLY A 334 33.13 -12.21 3.26
CA GLY A 334 33.27 -13.59 3.76
C GLY A 334 32.60 -14.67 2.89
N GLN A 335 31.84 -14.28 1.87
CA GLN A 335 31.08 -15.15 0.98
C GLN A 335 31.65 -15.16 -0.44
N THR A 336 31.16 -16.03 -1.32
CA THR A 336 31.62 -16.07 -2.71
C THR A 336 30.91 -15.03 -3.57
N VAL A 337 31.65 -14.36 -4.44
CA VAL A 337 31.13 -13.55 -5.55
C VAL A 337 31.50 -14.27 -6.85
N THR A 338 30.52 -14.70 -7.62
CA THR A 338 30.72 -15.42 -8.89
C THR A 338 29.87 -14.75 -9.96
N LEU A 339 30.50 -13.88 -10.74
CA LEU A 339 29.89 -13.21 -11.89
C LEU A 339 30.52 -13.80 -13.15
N ASP A 340 30.14 -15.04 -13.48
CA ASP A 340 30.80 -15.86 -14.51
C ASP A 340 29.99 -16.02 -15.81
N GLY A 341 28.90 -15.27 -15.93
CA GLY A 341 28.12 -15.13 -17.16
C GLY A 341 28.99 -14.81 -18.37
N GLY A 342 29.04 -15.73 -19.35
CA GLY A 342 29.91 -15.61 -20.52
C GLY A 342 29.61 -14.45 -21.47
N GLY A 343 28.55 -13.68 -21.21
CA GLY A 343 28.18 -12.48 -21.95
C GLY A 343 28.02 -11.24 -21.08
N ASN A 344 28.61 -11.22 -19.88
CA ASN A 344 28.66 -10.03 -19.03
C ASN A 344 29.37 -8.88 -19.77
N ASP A 345 28.82 -7.68 -19.68
CA ASP A 345 29.39 -6.45 -20.23
C ASP A 345 29.45 -5.40 -19.13
N VAL A 346 30.65 -5.16 -18.59
CA VAL A 346 30.86 -4.21 -17.49
C VAL A 346 31.86 -3.15 -17.93
N THR A 347 31.34 -2.03 -18.44
CA THR A 347 32.17 -1.04 -19.13
C THR A 347 32.81 -0.01 -18.21
N GLY A 348 32.22 0.26 -17.04
CA GLY A 348 32.78 1.19 -16.07
C GLY A 348 33.54 0.51 -14.93
N ASN A 349 33.62 1.21 -13.80
CA ASN A 349 34.52 0.83 -12.72
C ASN A 349 34.00 -0.36 -11.91
N VAL A 350 34.88 -1.31 -11.59
CA VAL A 350 34.56 -2.52 -10.84
C VAL A 350 35.12 -2.46 -9.42
N THR A 351 34.25 -2.64 -8.43
CA THR A 351 34.59 -2.83 -7.02
C THR A 351 33.95 -4.10 -6.46
N LEU A 352 34.75 -5.10 -6.09
CA LEU A 352 34.24 -6.39 -5.58
C LEU A 352 34.82 -6.73 -4.21
N THR A 353 33.99 -7.21 -3.30
CA THR A 353 34.41 -7.73 -1.97
C THR A 353 33.82 -9.11 -1.73
N GLY A 354 34.66 -10.11 -1.47
CA GLY A 354 34.25 -11.47 -1.17
C GLY A 354 35.37 -12.31 -0.57
N ALA A 355 35.07 -13.54 -0.17
CA ALA A 355 36.07 -14.56 0.15
C ALA A 355 36.69 -15.13 -1.13
N ALA A 356 35.88 -15.65 -2.04
CA ALA A 356 36.33 -15.97 -3.40
C ALA A 356 35.62 -15.05 -4.38
N VAL A 357 36.36 -14.53 -5.36
CA VAL A 357 35.84 -13.58 -6.36
C VAL A 357 36.17 -14.11 -7.75
N THR A 358 35.13 -14.34 -8.55
CA THR A 358 35.22 -14.64 -9.98
C THR A 358 34.46 -13.57 -10.75
N LEU A 359 35.10 -12.96 -11.75
CA LEU A 359 34.47 -12.07 -12.73
C LEU A 359 34.88 -12.51 -14.13
N VAL A 360 33.89 -12.78 -14.98
CA VAL A 360 34.02 -12.87 -16.43
C VAL A 360 33.35 -11.65 -17.02
N ASP A 361 34.06 -10.95 -17.89
CA ASP A 361 33.62 -9.76 -18.60
C ASP A 361 34.04 -9.88 -20.07
N THR A 362 33.13 -9.57 -20.98
CA THR A 362 33.39 -9.64 -22.41
C THR A 362 34.08 -8.40 -22.95
N THR A 363 34.09 -7.31 -22.20
CA THR A 363 34.74 -6.06 -22.59
C THR A 363 36.02 -5.81 -21.78
N ALA A 364 36.47 -4.56 -21.70
CA ALA A 364 37.69 -4.19 -20.98
C ALA A 364 37.33 -3.86 -19.53
N THR A 365 37.87 -4.62 -18.59
CA THR A 365 37.53 -4.44 -17.17
C THR A 365 38.40 -3.35 -16.51
N ALA A 366 37.76 -2.34 -15.93
CA ALA A 366 38.42 -1.29 -15.14
C ALA A 366 38.27 -1.53 -13.64
N ILE A 367 39.28 -2.13 -13.01
CA ILE A 367 39.27 -2.44 -11.57
C ILE A 367 39.54 -1.17 -10.76
N ALA A 368 38.54 -0.72 -10.01
CA ALA A 368 38.65 0.32 -9.00
C ALA A 368 39.00 -0.24 -7.62
N GLY A 369 38.66 -1.50 -7.33
CA GLY A 369 39.18 -2.21 -6.16
C GLY A 369 38.66 -3.64 -6.07
N ILE A 370 39.47 -4.58 -5.58
CA ILE A 370 38.99 -5.92 -5.25
C ILE A 370 39.56 -6.32 -3.89
N THR A 371 38.69 -6.81 -3.01
CA THR A 371 39.07 -7.48 -1.77
C THR A 371 38.61 -8.93 -1.85
N ALA A 372 39.56 -9.85 -1.98
CA ALA A 372 39.33 -11.29 -2.07
C ALA A 372 40.18 -12.01 -1.00
N THR A 373 39.58 -12.46 0.11
CA THR A 373 40.35 -13.13 1.18
C THR A 373 40.77 -14.58 0.82
N GLY A 374 40.44 -15.03 -0.38
CA GLY A 374 40.70 -16.34 -0.95
C GLY A 374 41.05 -16.23 -2.43
N ALA A 375 40.44 -17.08 -3.26
CA ALA A 375 40.75 -17.12 -4.69
C ALA A 375 40.20 -15.89 -5.44
N LEU A 376 41.01 -15.34 -6.34
CA LEU A 376 40.61 -14.29 -7.28
C LEU A 376 40.81 -14.76 -8.71
N SER A 377 39.76 -14.68 -9.53
CA SER A 377 39.79 -14.92 -10.98
C SER A 377 39.09 -13.78 -11.72
N VAL A 378 39.81 -13.09 -12.62
CA VAL A 378 39.24 -12.06 -13.49
C VAL A 378 39.58 -12.38 -14.94
N GLN A 379 38.56 -12.56 -15.77
CA GLN A 379 38.68 -12.75 -17.21
C GLN A 379 38.01 -11.57 -17.92
N ALA A 380 38.76 -10.89 -18.77
CA ALA A 380 38.26 -9.80 -19.60
C ALA A 380 38.45 -10.15 -21.08
N GLY A 381 37.50 -9.76 -21.94
CA GLY A 381 37.66 -9.81 -23.40
C GLY A 381 38.58 -8.70 -23.94
N GLY A 382 38.78 -7.65 -23.15
CA GLY A 382 39.68 -6.53 -23.41
C GLY A 382 40.85 -6.41 -22.42
N ALA A 383 41.41 -5.20 -22.31
CA ALA A 383 42.46 -4.92 -21.34
C ALA A 383 41.89 -4.84 -19.93
N ILE A 384 42.59 -5.45 -18.96
CA ILE A 384 42.32 -5.22 -17.54
C ILE A 384 43.15 -4.00 -17.12
N THR A 385 42.49 -2.97 -16.61
CA THR A 385 43.14 -1.80 -16.01
C THR A 385 42.86 -1.75 -14.52
N GLN A 386 43.78 -1.19 -13.74
CA GLN A 386 43.66 -1.12 -12.29
C GLN A 386 43.99 0.30 -11.82
N SER A 387 43.09 0.89 -11.04
CA SER A 387 43.26 2.22 -10.46
C SER A 387 43.25 2.22 -8.92
N GLY A 388 42.68 1.18 -8.28
CA GLY A 388 42.74 1.00 -6.83
C GLY A 388 43.29 -0.37 -6.40
N ALA A 389 43.23 -0.66 -5.11
CA ALA A 389 43.89 -1.82 -4.53
C ALA A 389 43.25 -3.14 -4.95
N ILE A 390 44.09 -4.15 -5.21
CA ILE A 390 43.69 -5.55 -5.24
C ILE A 390 44.33 -6.18 -4.01
N ASP A 391 43.51 -6.55 -3.03
CA ASP A 391 43.91 -7.28 -1.84
C ASP A 391 43.43 -8.73 -2.01
N ALA A 392 44.35 -9.61 -2.36
CA ALA A 392 44.06 -11.01 -2.64
C ALA A 392 45.11 -11.93 -1.98
N ASP A 393 44.65 -12.82 -1.09
CA ASP A 393 45.53 -13.73 -0.34
C ASP A 393 46.06 -14.90 -1.22
N SER A 394 45.42 -15.18 -2.36
CA SER A 394 45.88 -16.17 -3.36
C SER A 394 45.42 -15.81 -4.77
N THR A 395 46.34 -15.30 -5.60
CA THR A 395 46.09 -15.01 -7.03
C THR A 395 46.47 -16.21 -7.91
N SER A 396 45.60 -16.62 -8.83
CA SER A 396 45.94 -17.52 -9.95
C SER A 396 45.46 -16.91 -11.27
#